data_AF-A0A2I1HL18-F1
#
_entry.id   AF-A0A2I1HL18-F1
#
_cell.length_a   1.000
_cell.length_b   1.000
_cell.length_c   1.000
_cell.angle_alpha   90.00
_cell.angle_beta   90.00
_cell.angle_gamma   90.00
#
_symmetry.space_group_name_H-M   'P 1'
#
loop_
_entity.id
_entity.type
_entity.pdbx_description
1 polymer ?
#
loop_
_entity_poly.entity_id
_entity_poly.type
_entity_poly.pdbx_seq_one_letter_code
_entity_poly.pdbx_strand_id
1 'polypeptide(L)'
;MVSAQTISNCWKKTRILPPSDEIEDDSIFDDYNNTIEDEEVELENLIAFLPEGDHLNAREYINIEDEIAEGALTDDEIIDAILNADKEEEIVVEENELMPIMEKVSLKEAEKAVNNITQFLYEQGSEFGDVNDELKILKGLHKRIKLLIVRNLKQLNLNNFHN
;
A
#
# COMPACT_ATOMS: atom_id res chain seq x y z
N MET A 1 -22.19 35.14 -12.93
CA MET A 1 -22.18 33.72 -12.54
C MET A 1 -21.68 32.92 -13.74
N VAL A 2 -20.69 32.05 -13.56
CA VAL A 2 -20.11 31.27 -14.67
C VAL A 2 -20.97 30.04 -14.89
N SER A 3 -21.30 29.73 -16.15
CA SER A 3 -22.12 28.54 -16.45
C SER A 3 -21.30 27.25 -16.31
N ALA A 4 -21.96 26.15 -15.96
CA ALA A 4 -21.31 24.84 -15.90
C ALA A 4 -20.62 24.47 -17.24
N GLN A 5 -21.20 24.90 -18.37
CA GLN A 5 -20.61 24.71 -19.69
C GLN A 5 -19.28 25.46 -19.84
N THR A 6 -19.20 26.68 -19.30
CA THR A 6 -17.97 27.47 -19.34
C THR A 6 -16.87 26.81 -18.51
N ILE A 7 -17.20 26.28 -17.34
CA ILE A 7 -16.25 25.54 -16.48
C ILE A 7 -15.75 24.29 -17.19
N SER A 8 -16.67 23.48 -17.75
CA SER A 8 -16.32 22.27 -18.51
C SER A 8 -15.41 22.59 -19.70
N ASN A 9 -15.72 23.63 -20.47
CA ASN A 9 -14.91 24.03 -21.61
C ASN A 9 -13.51 24.51 -21.19
N CYS A 10 -13.41 25.23 -20.07
CA CYS A 10 -12.12 25.66 -19.52
C CYS A 10 -11.27 24.46 -19.09
N TRP A 11 -11.86 23.46 -18.44
CA TRP A 11 -11.16 22.24 -18.04
C TRP A 11 -10.74 21.39 -19.24
N LYS A 12 -11.57 21.30 -20.28
CA LYS A 12 -11.19 20.65 -21.55
C LYS A 12 -10.04 21.38 -22.24
N LYS A 13 -10.07 22.72 -22.31
CA LYS A 13 -9.03 23.53 -22.95
C LYS A 13 -7.69 23.45 -22.23
N THR A 14 -7.72 23.35 -20.91
CA THR A 14 -6.52 23.20 -20.06
C THR A 14 -6.05 21.75 -19.93
N ARG A 15 -6.75 20.79 -20.56
CA ARG A 15 -6.49 19.34 -20.46
C ARG A 15 -6.52 18.82 -19.01
N ILE A 16 -7.29 19.48 -18.15
CA ILE A 16 -7.59 18.99 -16.79
C ILE A 16 -8.55 17.80 -16.89
N LEU A 17 -9.49 17.85 -17.84
CA LEU A 17 -10.32 16.69 -18.17
C LEU A 17 -9.56 15.77 -19.15
N PRO A 18 -9.57 14.45 -18.91
CA PRO A 18 -8.99 13.50 -19.85
C PRO A 18 -9.67 13.62 -21.23
N PRO A 19 -8.96 13.33 -22.33
CA PRO A 19 -9.58 13.29 -23.65
C PRO A 19 -10.73 12.28 -23.60
N SER A 20 -11.89 12.65 -24.14
CA SER A 20 -13.15 11.89 -24.07
C SER A 20 -13.09 10.49 -24.69
N ASP A 21 -11.97 10.12 -25.29
CA ASP A 21 -11.74 8.85 -25.96
C ASP A 21 -10.89 7.88 -25.11
N GLU A 22 -10.40 8.31 -23.93
CA GLU A 22 -9.83 7.43 -22.93
C GLU A 22 -10.97 6.87 -22.07
N ILE A 23 -11.64 5.85 -22.59
CA ILE A 23 -12.45 4.93 -21.80
C ILE A 23 -11.48 4.34 -20.76
N GLU A 24 -11.67 4.70 -19.49
CA GLU A 24 -11.11 3.92 -18.39
C GLU A 24 -11.57 2.48 -18.60
N ASP A 25 -10.62 1.57 -18.72
CA ASP A 25 -10.86 0.15 -18.88
C ASP A 25 -11.55 -0.38 -17.61
N ASP A 26 -12.89 -0.36 -17.60
CA ASP A 26 -13.76 -0.86 -16.53
C ASP A 26 -13.38 -2.29 -16.10
N SER A 27 -12.71 -3.06 -16.98
CA SER A 27 -12.25 -4.41 -16.67
C SER A 27 -11.21 -4.48 -15.53
N ILE A 28 -10.47 -3.40 -15.28
CA ILE A 28 -9.51 -3.33 -14.16
C ILE A 28 -10.24 -3.21 -12.81
N PHE A 29 -11.40 -2.55 -12.80
CA PHE A 29 -12.18 -2.36 -11.58
C PHE A 29 -12.98 -3.62 -11.21
N ASP A 30 -13.48 -4.33 -12.23
CA ASP A 30 -14.18 -5.62 -12.05
C ASP A 30 -13.24 -6.73 -11.56
N ASP A 31 -11.99 -6.81 -12.05
CA ASP A 31 -10.96 -7.77 -11.57
C ASP A 31 -10.60 -7.52 -10.09
N TYR A 32 -10.59 -6.25 -9.66
CA TYR A 32 -10.27 -5.86 -8.29
C TYR A 32 -11.38 -6.23 -7.30
N ASN A 33 -12.65 -6.02 -7.65
CA ASN A 33 -13.77 -6.41 -6.80
C ASN A 33 -13.91 -7.93 -6.68
N ASN A 34 -13.72 -8.68 -7.78
CA ASN A 34 -13.73 -10.14 -7.74
C ASN A 34 -12.61 -10.70 -6.84
N THR A 35 -11.40 -10.11 -6.90
CA THR A 35 -10.27 -10.55 -6.06
C THR A 35 -10.54 -10.32 -4.57
N ILE A 36 -11.20 -9.22 -4.20
CA ILE A 36 -11.53 -8.91 -2.80
C ILE A 36 -12.62 -9.85 -2.27
N GLU A 37 -13.65 -10.14 -3.07
CA GLU A 37 -14.69 -11.11 -2.70
C GLU A 37 -14.09 -12.51 -2.48
N ASP A 38 -13.14 -12.93 -3.33
CA ASP A 38 -12.44 -14.21 -3.16
C ASP A 38 -11.59 -14.27 -1.88
N GLU A 39 -10.88 -13.18 -1.55
CA GLU A 39 -10.06 -13.07 -0.32
C GLU A 39 -10.92 -13.04 0.96
N GLU A 40 -12.08 -12.37 0.93
CA GLU A 40 -13.02 -12.32 2.07
C GLU A 40 -13.62 -13.71 2.36
N VAL A 41 -14.00 -14.45 1.31
CA VAL A 41 -14.50 -15.83 1.43
C VAL A 41 -13.42 -16.79 1.94
N GLU A 42 -12.17 -16.64 1.48
CA GLU A 42 -11.05 -17.43 1.99
C GLU A 42 -10.82 -17.17 3.49
N LEU A 43 -10.88 -15.91 3.92
CA LEU A 43 -10.72 -15.52 5.31
C LEU A 43 -11.87 -16.04 6.20
N GLU A 44 -13.13 -15.99 5.74
CA GLU A 44 -14.26 -16.59 6.45
C GLU A 44 -14.06 -18.09 6.69
N ASN A 45 -13.59 -18.80 5.66
CA ASN A 45 -13.29 -20.23 5.78
C ASN A 45 -12.19 -20.50 6.80
N LEU A 46 -11.15 -19.67 6.85
CA LEU A 46 -10.06 -19.79 7.83
C LEU A 46 -10.53 -19.49 9.27
N ILE A 47 -11.38 -18.47 9.45
CA ILE A 47 -11.94 -18.13 10.76
C ILE A 47 -12.81 -19.27 11.31
N ALA A 48 -13.54 -19.98 10.44
CA ALA A 48 -14.34 -21.14 10.83
C ALA A 48 -13.52 -22.30 11.43
N PHE A 49 -12.20 -22.35 11.20
CA PHE A 49 -11.31 -23.36 11.78
C PHE A 49 -10.72 -22.96 13.14
N LEU A 50 -10.96 -21.74 13.62
CA LEU A 50 -10.48 -21.30 14.93
C LEU A 50 -11.26 -21.99 16.07
N PRO A 51 -10.59 -22.36 17.18
CA PRO A 51 -11.24 -23.00 18.32
C PRO A 51 -12.30 -22.10 18.97
N GLU A 52 -13.38 -22.71 19.48
CA GLU A 52 -14.64 -22.05 19.89
C GLU A 52 -14.48 -20.80 20.77
N GLY A 53 -15.04 -19.70 20.25
CA GLY A 53 -15.27 -18.36 20.83
C GLY A 53 -16.30 -17.63 19.96
N ASP A 54 -16.66 -16.37 20.28
CA ASP A 54 -17.56 -15.58 19.40
C ASP A 54 -16.96 -15.54 17.98
N HIS A 55 -17.60 -16.25 17.05
CA HIS A 55 -17.11 -16.40 15.69
C HIS A 55 -17.37 -15.10 14.92
N LEU A 56 -16.36 -14.23 14.91
CA LEU A 56 -16.34 -13.03 14.10
C LEU A 56 -16.46 -13.42 12.62
N ASN A 57 -17.25 -12.69 11.83
CA ASN A 57 -17.14 -12.79 10.38
C ASN A 57 -15.85 -12.12 9.89
N ALA A 58 -15.46 -12.33 8.62
CA ALA A 58 -14.21 -11.78 8.07
C ALA A 58 -14.09 -10.27 8.27
N ARG A 59 -15.20 -9.54 8.10
CA ARG A 59 -15.24 -8.10 8.30
C ARG A 59 -15.08 -7.68 9.76
N GLU A 60 -15.70 -8.40 10.69
CA GLU A 60 -15.53 -8.15 12.13
C GLU A 60 -14.11 -8.50 12.59
N TYR A 61 -13.55 -9.59 12.08
CA TYR A 61 -12.19 -10.03 12.38
C TYR A 61 -11.14 -9.00 11.93
N ILE A 62 -11.31 -8.41 10.74
CA ILE A 62 -10.42 -7.36 10.22
C ILE A 62 -10.44 -6.10 11.11
N ASN A 63 -11.60 -5.77 11.70
CA ASN A 63 -11.79 -4.53 12.45
C ASN A 63 -11.78 -4.75 13.98
N ILE A 64 -11.21 -5.85 14.47
CA ILE A 64 -11.21 -6.19 15.91
C ILE A 64 -10.48 -5.15 16.78
N GLU A 65 -9.54 -4.39 16.20
CA GLU A 65 -8.78 -3.35 16.89
C GLU A 65 -9.47 -1.97 16.87
N ASP A 66 -10.48 -1.78 16.02
CA ASP A 66 -11.22 -0.50 15.93
C ASP A 66 -12.20 -0.33 17.10
N GLU A 67 -12.51 -1.40 17.82
CA GLU A 67 -13.22 -1.35 19.09
C GLU A 67 -12.22 -0.97 20.19
N ILE A 68 -12.23 0.33 20.55
CA ILE A 68 -11.41 1.01 21.59
C ILE A 68 -10.48 0.06 22.35
N ALA A 69 -9.22 -0.02 21.93
CA ALA A 69 -8.22 -0.83 22.60
C ALA A 69 -8.19 -0.50 24.11
N GLU A 70 -8.47 -1.49 24.96
CA GLU A 70 -8.35 -1.44 26.43
C GLU A 70 -6.91 -1.21 26.94
N GLY A 71 -6.00 -0.76 26.08
CA GLY A 71 -4.59 -0.46 26.38
C GLY A 71 -4.10 0.88 25.82
N ALA A 72 -5.01 1.78 25.42
CA ALA A 72 -4.61 3.15 25.05
C ALA A 72 -4.07 3.89 26.28
N LEU A 73 -2.86 4.45 26.16
CA LEU A 73 -2.28 5.30 27.21
C LEU A 73 -3.22 6.46 27.51
N THR A 74 -3.53 6.63 28.78
CA THR A 74 -4.30 7.78 29.26
C THR A 74 -3.47 9.06 29.11
N ASP A 75 -4.13 10.21 28.99
CA ASP A 75 -3.46 11.51 28.86
C ASP A 75 -2.42 11.74 29.98
N ASP A 76 -2.70 11.25 31.18
CA ASP A 76 -1.80 11.33 32.33
C ASP A 76 -0.53 10.49 32.15
N GLU A 77 -0.64 9.27 31.61
CA GLU A 77 0.51 8.41 31.30
C GLU A 77 1.36 8.98 30.15
N ILE A 78 0.73 9.62 29.18
CA ILE A 78 1.43 10.31 28.09
C ILE A 78 2.23 11.50 28.65
N ILE A 79 1.62 12.29 29.52
CA ILE A 79 2.29 13.44 30.16
C ILE A 79 3.47 12.96 31.02
N ASP A 80 3.29 11.89 31.80
CA ASP A 80 4.34 11.38 32.69
C ASP A 80 5.52 10.77 31.91
N ALA A 81 5.25 10.10 30.78
CA ALA A 81 6.27 9.62 29.86
C ALA A 81 7.10 10.77 29.27
N ILE A 82 6.47 11.88 28.89
CA ILE A 82 7.17 13.06 28.35
C ILE A 82 8.00 13.77 29.43
N LEU A 83 7.44 13.94 30.63
CA LEU A 83 8.09 14.66 31.73
C LEU A 83 9.28 13.89 32.34
N ASN A 84 9.30 12.57 32.19
CA ASN A 84 10.38 11.71 32.70
C ASN A 84 11.28 11.12 31.61
N ALA A 85 11.10 11.51 30.34
CA ALA A 85 11.91 11.02 29.20
C ALA A 85 13.43 11.25 29.39
N ASP A 86 13.82 12.30 30.11
CA ASP A 86 15.23 12.65 30.35
C ASP A 86 15.85 11.97 31.59
N LYS A 87 15.10 11.12 32.31
CA LYS A 87 15.58 10.42 33.53
C LYS A 87 15.96 8.96 33.28
N GLU A 88 16.10 8.53 32.04
CA GLU A 88 16.65 7.20 31.77
C GLU A 88 18.12 7.17 32.20
N GLU A 89 18.39 6.27 33.15
CA GLU A 89 19.72 5.88 33.60
C GLU A 89 20.61 5.60 32.38
N GLU A 90 21.88 5.93 32.52
CA GLU A 90 22.94 5.71 31.54
C GLU A 90 23.00 4.21 31.15
N ILE A 91 22.19 3.81 30.17
CA ILE A 91 22.28 2.49 29.54
C ILE A 91 23.56 2.55 28.71
N VAL A 92 24.63 1.97 29.27
CA VAL A 92 25.84 1.62 28.52
C VAL A 92 25.41 0.58 27.48
N VAL A 93 24.97 1.05 26.31
CA VAL A 93 24.73 0.21 25.15
C VAL A 93 26.11 -0.16 24.62
N GLU A 94 26.53 -1.36 25.00
CA GLU A 94 27.64 -2.08 24.40
C GLU A 94 27.54 -1.94 22.87
N GLU A 95 28.66 -1.52 22.27
CA GLU A 95 28.87 -1.19 20.86
C GLU A 95 28.38 -2.32 19.96
N ASN A 96 27.07 -2.31 19.67
CA ASN A 96 26.45 -3.28 18.79
C ASN A 96 26.89 -2.92 17.37
N GLU A 97 27.64 -3.82 16.76
CA GLU A 97 28.21 -3.73 15.42
C GLU A 97 27.29 -2.92 14.49
N LEU A 98 27.79 -1.77 14.03
CA LEU A 98 27.17 -0.95 13.00
C LEU A 98 26.99 -1.81 11.75
N MET A 99 25.85 -2.48 11.60
CA MET A 99 25.45 -2.99 10.30
C MET A 99 25.44 -1.80 9.35
N PRO A 100 26.20 -1.85 8.24
CA PRO A 100 26.24 -0.72 7.32
C PRO A 100 24.81 -0.43 6.88
N ILE A 101 24.35 0.80 7.11
CA ILE A 101 23.04 1.27 6.67
C ILE A 101 23.02 1.09 5.15
N MET A 102 22.38 0.02 4.67
CA MET A 102 22.24 -0.21 3.25
C MET A 102 21.39 0.91 2.67
N GLU A 103 21.89 1.55 1.63
CA GLU A 103 21.15 2.59 0.91
C GLU A 103 19.81 2.01 0.42
N LYS A 104 18.72 2.73 0.70
CA LYS A 104 17.39 2.31 0.24
C LYS A 104 17.32 2.45 -1.27
N VAL A 105 16.99 1.36 -1.95
CA VAL A 105 16.72 1.36 -3.39
C VAL A 105 15.55 2.29 -3.70
N SER A 106 15.70 3.15 -4.71
CA SER A 106 14.63 4.06 -5.10
C SER A 106 13.47 3.32 -5.77
N LEU A 107 12.25 3.87 -5.70
CA LEU A 107 11.06 3.27 -6.34
C LEU A 107 11.24 3.07 -7.85
N LYS A 108 11.97 3.96 -8.51
CA LYS A 108 12.26 3.88 -9.95
C LYS A 108 13.21 2.74 -10.27
N GLU A 109 14.22 2.52 -9.43
CA GLU A 109 15.15 1.40 -9.57
C GLU A 109 14.45 0.07 -9.29
N ALA A 110 13.58 0.02 -8.28
CA ALA A 110 12.76 -1.15 -7.99
C ALA A 110 11.83 -1.51 -9.17
N GLU A 111 11.13 -0.53 -9.74
CA GLU A 111 10.29 -0.74 -10.94
C GLU A 111 11.11 -1.27 -12.12
N LYS A 112 12.28 -0.68 -12.38
CA LYS A 112 13.18 -1.12 -13.45
C LYS A 112 13.68 -2.54 -13.20
N ALA A 113 14.04 -2.89 -11.97
CA ALA A 113 14.52 -4.23 -11.63
C ALA A 113 13.44 -5.30 -11.87
N VAL A 114 12.20 -5.05 -11.43
CA VAL A 114 11.09 -5.99 -11.64
C VAL A 114 10.80 -6.19 -13.13
N ASN A 115 10.82 -5.11 -13.94
CA ASN A 115 10.67 -5.21 -15.38
C ASN A 115 11.81 -6.01 -16.04
N ASN A 116 13.05 -5.78 -15.63
CA ASN A 116 14.21 -6.51 -16.13
C ASN A 116 14.13 -8.01 -15.80
N ILE A 117 13.76 -8.36 -14.57
CA ILE A 117 13.60 -9.77 -14.17
C ILE A 117 12.46 -10.41 -14.96
N THR A 118 11.33 -9.74 -15.09
CA THR A 118 10.19 -10.22 -15.87
C THR A 118 10.58 -10.49 -17.32
N GLN A 119 11.29 -9.55 -17.95
CA GLN A 119 11.81 -9.69 -19.31
C GLN A 119 12.78 -10.87 -19.42
N PHE A 120 13.73 -10.97 -18.49
CA PHE A 120 14.69 -12.07 -18.44
C PHE A 120 13.98 -13.43 -18.39
N LEU A 121 12.97 -13.59 -17.52
CA LEU A 121 12.21 -14.85 -17.41
C LEU A 121 11.48 -15.21 -18.72
N TYR A 122 10.93 -14.22 -19.44
CA TYR A 122 10.35 -14.45 -20.75
C TYR A 122 11.39 -14.81 -21.82
N GLU A 123 12.58 -14.21 -21.76
CA GLU A 123 13.66 -14.43 -22.74
C GLU A 123 14.35 -15.79 -22.59
N GLN A 124 14.49 -16.30 -21.35
CA GLN A 124 15.10 -17.62 -21.11
C GLN A 124 14.19 -18.78 -21.57
N GLY A 125 12.90 -18.53 -21.77
CA GLY A 125 11.95 -19.53 -22.28
C GLY A 125 11.94 -20.80 -21.45
N SER A 126 11.98 -21.97 -22.10
CA SER A 126 11.96 -23.27 -21.43
C SER A 126 13.26 -23.68 -20.74
N GLU A 127 14.38 -22.98 -21.00
CA GLU A 127 15.67 -23.32 -20.37
C GLU A 127 15.67 -22.99 -18.86
N PHE A 128 14.83 -22.05 -18.44
CA PHE A 128 14.67 -21.66 -17.05
C PHE A 128 13.68 -22.54 -16.27
N GLY A 129 12.83 -23.30 -16.97
CA GLY A 129 11.76 -24.10 -16.38
C GLY A 129 10.40 -23.41 -16.36
N ASP A 130 9.45 -23.98 -15.63
CA ASP A 130 8.15 -23.35 -15.37
C ASP A 130 8.35 -22.20 -14.36
N VAL A 131 7.89 -21.01 -14.74
CA VAL A 131 8.10 -19.77 -13.98
C VAL A 131 6.77 -19.07 -13.64
N ASN A 132 5.65 -19.78 -13.74
CA ASN A 132 4.32 -19.18 -13.57
C ASN A 132 4.12 -18.57 -12.17
N ASP A 133 4.60 -19.24 -11.13
CA ASP A 133 4.49 -18.77 -9.75
C ASP A 133 5.37 -17.53 -9.52
N GLU A 134 6.60 -17.54 -10.02
CA GLU A 134 7.53 -16.41 -9.98
C GLU A 134 6.95 -15.20 -10.72
N LEU A 135 6.36 -15.42 -11.90
CA LEU A 135 5.69 -14.37 -12.66
C LEU A 135 4.46 -13.82 -11.92
N LYS A 136 3.69 -14.66 -11.21
CA LYS A 136 2.56 -14.22 -10.38
C LYS A 136 3.05 -13.32 -9.24
N ILE A 137 4.13 -13.71 -8.56
CA ILE A 137 4.76 -12.91 -7.50
C ILE A 137 5.29 -11.59 -8.05
N LEU A 138 6.03 -11.61 -9.16
CA LEU A 138 6.59 -10.41 -9.79
C LEU A 138 5.49 -9.44 -10.23
N LYS A 139 4.37 -9.94 -10.78
CA LYS A 139 3.20 -9.12 -11.10
C LYS A 139 2.61 -8.45 -9.85
N GLY A 140 2.47 -9.19 -8.75
CA GLY A 140 2.01 -8.64 -7.47
C GLY A 140 2.92 -7.53 -6.94
N LEU A 141 4.23 -7.75 -6.99
CA LEU A 141 5.23 -6.75 -6.59
C LEU A 141 5.19 -5.52 -7.50
N HIS A 142 5.10 -5.72 -8.82
CA HIS A 142 5.02 -4.62 -9.78
C HIS A 142 3.80 -3.73 -9.53
N LYS A 143 2.63 -4.33 -9.25
CA LYS A 143 1.40 -3.60 -8.88
C LYS A 143 1.63 -2.74 -7.62
N ARG A 144 2.21 -3.32 -6.57
CA ARG A 144 2.51 -2.60 -5.31
C ARG A 144 3.48 -1.42 -5.52
N ILE A 145 4.55 -1.63 -6.31
CA ILE A 145 5.52 -0.57 -6.65
C ILE A 145 4.83 0.58 -7.40
N LYS A 146 4.00 0.28 -8.42
CA LYS A 146 3.25 1.30 -9.15
C LYS A 146 2.30 2.09 -8.25
N LEU A 147 1.59 1.41 -7.34
CA LEU A 147 0.72 2.09 -6.37
C LEU A 147 1.51 3.05 -5.48
N LEU A 148 2.69 2.66 -5.01
CA LEU A 148 3.55 3.54 -4.22
C LEU A 148 4.05 4.75 -5.02
N ILE A 149 4.41 4.57 -6.29
CA ILE A 149 4.80 5.68 -7.17
C ILE A 149 3.63 6.67 -7.32
N VAL A 150 2.43 6.17 -7.62
CA VAL A 150 1.22 7.01 -7.78
C VAL A 150 0.88 7.75 -6.49
N ARG A 151 0.93 7.09 -5.33
CA ARG A 151 0.67 7.73 -4.02
C ARG A 151 1.67 8.84 -3.72
N ASN A 152 2.96 8.61 -3.95
CA ASN A 152 3.99 9.63 -3.74
C ASN A 152 3.80 10.85 -4.66
N LEU A 153 3.45 10.62 -5.93
CA LEU A 153 3.14 11.71 -6.86
C LEU A 153 1.90 12.51 -6.41
N LYS A 154 0.87 11.85 -5.88
CA LYS A 154 -0.31 12.52 -5.31
C LYS A 154 0.03 13.33 -4.05
N GLN A 155 0.86 12.80 -3.16
CA GLN A 155 1.33 13.52 -1.96
C GLN A 155 2.17 14.75 -2.30
N LEU A 156 3.08 14.65 -3.29
CA LEU A 156 3.83 15.79 -3.81
C LEU A 156 2.90 16.89 -4.35
N ASN A 157 1.80 16.51 -5.02
CA ASN A 157 0.82 17.48 -5.50
C ASN A 157 0.10 18.19 -4.35
N LEU A 158 -0.31 17.49 -3.29
CA LEU A 158 -1.03 18.10 -2.15
C LEU A 158 -0.15 19.07 -1.33
N ASN A 159 1.12 18.73 -1.13
CA ASN A 159 2.07 19.57 -0.38
C ASN A 159 2.36 20.91 -1.07
N ASN A 160 2.07 21.04 -2.37
CA ASN A 160 2.25 22.28 -3.13
C ASN A 160 1.06 23.25 -3.04
N PHE A 161 -0.03 22.89 -2.35
CA PHE A 161 -1.22 23.75 -2.17
C PHE A 161 -1.29 24.45 -0.80
N HIS A 162 -0.30 24.26 0.06
CA HIS A 162 -0.13 25.04 1.29
C HIS A 162 0.96 26.10 1.09
N ASN A 163 0.57 27.24 0.52
CA ASN A 163 1.27 28.54 0.63
C ASN A 163 0.23 29.66 0.65
#